data_AF-A0AB33WMT6-F1
#
_entry.id   AF-A0AB33WMT6-F1
#
_cell.length_a   1.000
_cell.length_b   1.000
_cell.length_c   1.000
_cell.angle_alpha   90.00
_cell.angle_beta   90.00
_cell.angle_gamma   90.00
#
_symmetry.space_group_name_H-M   'P 1'
#
loop_
_entity.id
_entity.type
_entity.pdbx_description
1 polymer ?
#
loop_
_entity_poly.entity_id
_entity_poly.type
_entity_poly.pdbx_seq_one_letter_code
_entity_poly.pdbx_strand_id
1 'polypeptide(L)' 'MSTQWRVGACGATGLDYGVLPSVIRMCGVPANSRQSIFSDIRQMEAEALAAMAEQRDDK' A
#
# COMPACT_ATOMS: atom_id res chain seq x y z
N MET A 1 -15.98 3.68 4.56
CA MET A 1 -14.88 2.83 4.06
C MET A 1 -13.58 3.44 4.53
N SER A 2 -12.90 2.83 5.52
CA SER A 2 -11.56 3.26 5.92
C SER A 2 -10.55 2.72 4.91
N THR A 3 -9.64 3.56 4.46
CA THR A 3 -8.53 3.14 3.60
C THR A 3 -7.59 2.21 4.36
N GLN A 4 -6.77 1.41 3.65
CA GLN A 4 -5.84 0.45 4.26
C GLN A 4 -4.53 1.11 4.78
N TRP A 5 -4.49 2.44 4.84
CA TRP A 5 -3.31 3.19 5.26
C TRP A 5 -3.19 3.19 6.78
N ARG A 6 -2.00 2.87 7.27
CA ARG A 6 -1.56 3.26 8.60
C ARG A 6 -1.26 4.76 8.57
N VAL A 7 -1.81 5.48 9.54
CA VAL A 7 -1.73 6.95 9.62
C VAL A 7 -1.11 7.31 10.96
N GLY A 8 -0.06 8.14 10.92
CA GLY A 8 0.56 8.74 12.09
C GLY A 8 0.21 10.23 12.24
N ALA A 9 0.87 10.92 13.16
CA ALA A 9 0.65 12.35 13.40
C ALA A 9 0.85 13.22 12.15
N CYS A 10 1.67 12.77 11.20
CA CYS A 10 1.96 13.44 9.94
C CYS A 10 1.29 12.78 8.72
N GLY A 11 0.14 12.12 8.88
CA GLY A 11 -0.58 11.52 7.74
C GLY A 11 -0.20 10.05 7.46
N ALA A 12 -0.48 9.59 6.24
CA ALA A 12 -0.25 8.19 5.85
C ALA A 12 1.23 7.84 5.88
N THR A 13 1.57 6.70 6.49
CA THR A 13 2.96 6.22 6.65
C THR A 13 3.24 4.93 5.89
N GLY A 14 2.19 4.20 5.49
CA GLY A 14 2.30 2.93 4.77
C GLY A 14 1.00 2.15 4.77
N LEU A 15 0.87 1.17 3.89
CA LEU A 15 -0.22 0.24 3.80
C LEU A 15 -0.09 -0.84 4.88
N ASP A 16 -1.23 -1.29 5.40
CA ASP A 16 -1.25 -2.43 6.30
C ASP A 16 -1.02 -3.75 5.54
N TYR A 17 0.18 -4.30 5.63
CA TYR A 17 0.49 -5.59 5.02
C TYR A 17 -0.15 -6.79 5.72
N GLY A 18 -0.69 -6.62 6.94
CA GLY A 18 -1.33 -7.71 7.67
C GLY A 18 -2.53 -8.30 6.94
N VAL A 19 -3.21 -7.51 6.11
CA VAL A 19 -4.36 -7.96 5.31
C VAL A 19 -3.99 -8.55 3.95
N LEU A 20 -2.76 -8.34 3.47
CA LEU A 20 -2.34 -8.77 2.12
C LEU A 20 -2.53 -10.27 1.87
N PRO A 21 -2.21 -11.19 2.80
CA PRO A 21 -2.43 -12.61 2.57
C PRO A 21 -3.90 -12.96 2.30
N SER A 22 -4.83 -12.28 2.99
CA SER A 22 -6.27 -12.48 2.81
C SER A 22 -6.75 -11.96 1.46
N VAL A 23 -6.27 -10.78 1.05
CA VAL A 23 -6.62 -10.17 -0.24
C VAL A 23 -6.03 -10.96 -1.41
N ILE A 24 -4.73 -11.33 -1.34
CA ILE A 24 -4.05 -12.16 -2.34
C ILE A 24 -4.79 -13.49 -2.53
N ARG A 25 -5.25 -14.11 -1.43
CA ARG A 25 -6.05 -15.34 -1.49
C ARG A 25 -7.43 -15.09 -2.11
N MET A 26 -8.10 -14.02 -1.71
CA MET A 26 -9.42 -13.64 -2.23
C MET A 26 -9.38 -13.38 -3.74
N CYS A 27 -8.31 -12.77 -4.24
CA CYS A 27 -8.09 -12.50 -5.66
C CYS A 27 -7.62 -13.73 -6.46
N GLY A 28 -7.46 -14.91 -5.84
CA GLY A 28 -7.03 -16.13 -6.52
C GLY A 28 -5.59 -16.07 -7.05
N VAL A 29 -4.72 -15.26 -6.44
CA VAL A 29 -3.36 -15.04 -6.92
C VAL A 29 -2.51 -16.32 -6.75
N PRO A 30 -1.89 -16.83 -7.84
CA PRO A 30 -0.97 -17.95 -7.81
C PRO A 30 0.22 -17.71 -6.88
N ALA A 31 0.68 -18.76 -6.20
CA ALA A 31 1.77 -18.64 -5.20
C ALA A 31 3.09 -18.12 -5.80
N ASN A 32 3.41 -18.50 -7.04
CA ASN A 32 4.58 -18.04 -7.78
C ASN A 32 4.54 -16.54 -8.13
N SER A 33 3.36 -15.93 -8.24
CA SER A 33 3.18 -14.51 -8.55
C SER A 33 3.15 -13.60 -7.31
N ARG A 34 3.12 -14.18 -6.09
CA ARG A 34 2.96 -13.38 -4.87
C ARG A 34 4.14 -12.46 -4.59
N GLN A 35 5.36 -12.92 -4.89
CA GLN A 35 6.55 -12.10 -4.69
C GLN A 35 6.60 -10.91 -5.64
N SER A 36 6.27 -11.11 -6.92
CA SER A 36 6.24 -10.00 -7.88
C SER A 36 5.15 -8.99 -7.51
N ILE A 37 3.94 -9.47 -7.23
CA ILE A 37 2.83 -8.60 -6.80
C ILE A 37 3.17 -7.83 -5.52
N PHE A 38 3.84 -8.47 -4.57
CA PHE A 38 4.27 -7.77 -3.36
C PHE A 38 5.28 -6.66 -3.68
N SER A 39 6.24 -6.92 -4.59
CA SER A 39 7.16 -5.89 -5.08
C SER A 39 6.43 -4.72 -5.75
N ASP A 40 5.45 -5.03 -6.60
CA ASP A 40 4.64 -4.03 -7.31
C ASP A 40 3.85 -3.15 -6.32
N ILE A 41 3.27 -3.76 -5.29
CA ILE A 41 2.55 -3.04 -4.22
C ILE A 41 3.48 -2.09 -3.47
N ARG A 42 4.72 -2.50 -3.17
CA ARG A 42 5.71 -1.64 -2.52
C ARG A 42 6.11 -0.45 -3.38
N GLN A 43 6.24 -0.65 -4.69
CA GLN A 43 6.51 0.46 -5.61
C GLN A 43 5.33 1.43 -5.62
N MET A 44 4.10 0.93 -5.79
CA MET A 44 2.90 1.78 -5.79
C MET A 44 2.72 2.53 -4.47
N GLU A 45 3.03 1.90 -3.33
CA GLU A 45 3.01 2.55 -2.02
C GLU A 45 4.02 3.71 -1.93
N ALA A 46 5.25 3.50 -2.40
CA ALA A 46 6.28 4.54 -2.38
C ALA A 46 5.85 5.76 -3.20
N GLU A 47 5.35 5.54 -4.42
CA GLU A 47 4.85 6.63 -5.27
C GLU A 47 3.64 7.33 -4.65
N ALA A 48 2.71 6.58 -4.06
CA ALA A 48 1.54 7.16 -3.40
C ALA A 48 1.93 8.01 -2.19
N LEU A 49 2.91 7.57 -1.38
CA LEU A 49 3.42 8.35 -0.26
C LEU A 49 4.13 9.63 -0.73
N ALA A 50 4.92 9.55 -1.81
CA ALA A 50 5.55 10.72 -2.42
C ALA A 50 4.49 11.74 -2.90
N ALA A 51 3.51 11.29 -3.67
CA ALA A 51 2.43 12.14 -4.16
C ALA A 51 1.58 12.76 -3.03
N MET A 52 1.40 12.05 -1.92
CA MET A 52 0.73 12.58 -0.72
C MET A 52 1.58 13.62 0.02
N ALA A 53 2.90 13.47 0.01
CA ALA A 53 3.82 14.45 0.58
C ALA A 53 3.86 15.73 -0.28
N GLU A 54 3.98 15.59 -1.60
CA GLU A 54 3.94 16.72 -2.55
C GLU A 54 2.66 17.54 -2.40
N GLN A 55 1.49 16.89 -2.36
CA GLN A 55 0.20 17.55 -2.16
C GLN A 55 0.06 18.28 -0.81
N ARG A 56 0.85 17.91 0.20
CA ARG A 56 0.86 18.59 1.50
C ARG A 56 1.73 19.83 1.48
N ASP A 57 2.84 19.81 0.73
CA ASP A 57 3.77 20.92 0.64
C ASP A 57 3.26 22.01 -0.32
N ASP A 58 2.43 21.65 -1.31
CA ASP A 58 1.76 22.57 -2.24
C ASP A 58 0.57 23.34 -1.62
N LYS A 59 0.28 23.15 -0.33
CA LYS A 59 -0.91 23.69 0.35
C LYS A 59 -0.56 24.62 1.50
#